data_AF-A0A9D2PIT5-F1
#
_entry.id   AF-A0A9D2PIT5-F1
#
_cell.length_a   1.000
_cell.length_b   1.000
_cell.length_c   1.000
_cell.angle_alpha   90.00
_cell.angle_beta   90.00
_cell.angle_gamma   90.00
#
_symmetry.space_group_name_H-M   'P 1'
#
loop_
_entity.id
_entity.type
_entity.pdbx_description
1 polymer ?
#
loop_
_entity_poly.entity_id
_entity_poly.type
_entity_poly.pdbx_seq_one_letter_code
_entity_poly.pdbx_strand_id
1 'polypeptide(L)' 'MQAAGNSRLSIGIADGVYKAEIIHAVLSLHLINAFFTNKETALSLLAETSDIV' A
#
# COMPACT_ATOMS: atom_id res chain seq x y z
N MET A 1 16.36 -1.58 4.43
CA MET A 1 16.22 -3.00 4.03
C MET A 1 14.88 -3.16 3.33
N GLN A 2 14.87 -3.45 2.03
CA GLN A 2 13.63 -3.69 1.29
C GLN A 2 13.21 -5.14 1.52
N ALA A 3 12.07 -5.40 2.16
CA ALA A 3 11.55 -6.75 2.28
C ALA A 3 11.33 -7.41 0.90
N ALA A 4 10.90 -6.62 -0.10
CA ALA A 4 10.83 -7.04 -1.51
C ALA A 4 12.22 -7.22 -2.18
N GLY A 5 13.30 -6.67 -1.61
CA GLY A 5 14.65 -6.86 -2.13
C GLY A 5 15.28 -8.21 -1.75
N ASN A 6 14.76 -8.85 -0.69
CA ASN A 6 15.27 -10.11 -0.15
C ASN A 6 14.34 -11.32 -0.44
N SER A 7 13.15 -11.07 -1.01
CA SER A 7 12.21 -12.11 -1.43
C SER A 7 11.85 -11.91 -2.89
N ARG A 8 11.75 -13.01 -3.65
CA ARG A 8 11.23 -12.98 -5.03
C ARG A 8 9.79 -12.45 -5.10
N LEU A 9 9.00 -12.73 -4.07
CA LEU A 9 7.58 -12.37 -4.01
C LEU A 9 7.23 -11.96 -2.57
N SER A 10 6.64 -10.78 -2.43
CA SER A 10 6.20 -10.21 -1.15
C SER A 10 4.81 -9.63 -1.36
N ILE A 11 3.80 -10.27 -0.76
CA ILE A 11 2.39 -9.95 -0.98
C ILE A 11 1.85 -9.26 0.26
N GLY A 12 1.28 -8.06 0.08
CA GLY A 12 0.48 -7.39 1.10
C GLY A 12 -1.00 -7.62 0.87
N ILE A 13 -1.74 -7.96 1.93
CA ILE A 13 -3.21 -8.02 1.92
C ILE A 13 -3.71 -7.19 3.09
N ALA A 14 -4.41 -6.10 2.81
CA ALA A 14 -4.94 -5.23 3.85
C ALA A 14 -6.18 -4.49 3.39
N ASP A 15 -7.19 -4.45 4.26
CA ASP A 15 -8.43 -3.72 4.07
C ASP A 15 -8.72 -2.80 5.26
N GLY A 16 -9.37 -1.67 4.95
CA GLY A 16 -9.88 -0.69 5.89
C GLY A 16 -9.26 0.69 5.68
N VAL A 17 -10.11 1.71 5.48
CA VAL A 17 -9.69 3.12 5.31
C VAL A 17 -8.89 3.65 6.50
N TYR A 18 -9.17 3.16 7.71
CA TYR A 18 -8.40 3.50 8.93
C TYR A 18 -6.95 2.97 8.91
N LYS A 19 -6.58 2.13 7.93
CA LYS A 19 -5.21 1.66 7.71
C LYS A 19 -4.52 2.39 6.55
N ALA A 20 -5.12 3.44 5.99
CA ALA A 20 -4.58 4.16 4.84
C ALA A 20 -3.12 4.57 5.05
N GLU A 21 -2.80 5.19 6.19
CA GLU A 21 -1.44 5.65 6.52
C GLU A 21 -0.41 4.51 6.54
N ILE A 22 -0.73 3.38 7.18
CA ILE A 22 0.20 2.24 7.26
C ILE A 22 0.35 1.54 5.90
N ILE A 23 -0.74 1.43 5.14
CA ILE A 23 -0.70 0.88 3.79
C ILE A 23 0.13 1.79 2.88
N HIS A 24 -0.08 3.10 2.95
CA HIS A 24 0.69 4.09 2.22
C HIS A 24 2.18 4.00 2.55
N ALA A 25 2.55 3.85 3.82
CA ALA A 25 3.94 3.67 4.24
C ALA A 25 4.55 2.38 3.63
N VAL A 26 3.84 1.26 3.68
CA VAL A 26 4.28 -0.03 3.11
C VAL A 26 4.52 0.07 1.60
N LEU A 27 3.60 0.74 0.88
CA LEU A 27 3.69 0.95 -0.56
C LEU A 27 4.83 1.90 -0.93
N SER A 28 4.94 3.04 -0.23
CA SER A 28 5.99 4.06 -0.45
C SER A 28 7.40 3.49 -0.22
N LEU A 29 7.55 2.64 0.80
CA LEU A 29 8.82 1.99 1.12
C LEU A 29 9.10 0.74 0.27
N HIS A 30 8.22 0.39 -0.68
CA HIS A 30 8.36 -0.76 -1.57
C HIS A 30 8.64 -2.06 -0.81
N LEU A 31 7.95 -2.29 0.32
CA LEU A 31 8.13 -3.49 1.15
C LEU A 31 7.46 -4.73 0.53
N ILE A 32 6.46 -4.51 -0.33
CA ILE A 32 5.71 -5.52 -1.06
C ILE A 32 5.81 -5.27 -2.57
N ASN A 33 5.68 -6.32 -3.37
CA ASN A 33 5.68 -6.24 -4.84
C ASN A 33 4.34 -6.65 -5.46
N ALA A 34 3.40 -7.15 -4.66
CA ALA A 34 2.00 -7.28 -5.02
C ALA A 34 1.14 -6.85 -3.83
N PHE A 35 0.05 -6.14 -4.10
CA PHE A 35 -0.88 -5.65 -3.08
C PHE A 35 -2.32 -5.96 -3.45
N PHE A 36 -3.07 -6.54 -2.50
CA PHE A 36 -4.49 -6.84 -2.64
C PHE A 36 -5.27 -6.12 -1.55
N THR A 37 -6.36 -5.47 -1.96
CA THR A 37 -7.23 -4.69 -1.09
C THR A 37 -8.62 -4.59 -1.71
N ASN A 38 -9.59 -4.14 -0.91
CA ASN A 38 -10.94 -3.88 -1.36
C ASN A 38 -11.07 -2.52 -2.07
N LYS A 39 -12.17 -2.37 -2.83
CA LYS A 39 -12.43 -1.17 -3.64
C LYS A 39 -12.42 0.12 -2.80
N GLU A 40 -13.02 0.07 -1.61
CA GLU A 40 -13.15 1.24 -0.74
C GLU A 40 -11.79 1.76 -0.25
N THR A 41 -10.93 0.85 0.23
CA THR A 41 -9.57 1.17 0.68
C THR A 41 -8.71 1.65 -0.47
N ALA A 42 -8.80 1.02 -1.64
CA ALA A 42 -8.09 1.47 -2.84
C ALA A 42 -8.46 2.90 -3.25
N LEU A 43 -9.77 3.24 -3.23
CA LEU A 43 -10.23 4.59 -3.56
C LEU A 43 -9.74 5.62 -2.54
N SER A 44 -9.75 5.28 -1.25
CA SER A 44 -9.22 6.15 -0.19
C SER A 44 -7.73 6.46 -0.39
N LEU A 45 -6.92 5.45 -0.74
CA LEU A 45 -5.48 5.61 -1.00
C LEU A 45 -5.21 6.49 -2.23
N LEU A 46 -6.06 6.41 -3.27
CA LEU A 46 -5.93 7.23 -4.47
C LEU A 46 -6.36 8.70 -4.23
N ALA A 47 -7.37 8.91 -3.37
CA ALA A 47 -7.86 10.24 -3.04
C ALA A 47 -6.80 11.09 -2.31
N GLU A 48 -6.04 10.50 -1.38
CA GLU A 48 -4.92 11.16 -0.70
C GLU A 48 -3.83 11.65 -1.68
N THR A 49 -3.72 11.06 -2.87
CA THR A 49 -2.70 11.46 -3.86
C THR A 49 -3.09 12.73 -4.62
N SER A 50 -4.33 13.22 -4.48
CA SER A 50 -4.87 14.36 -5.25
C SER A 50 -4.62 15.73 -4.60
N ASP A 51 -4.11 15.78 -3.36
CA ASP A 51 -3.83 17.02 -2.63
C ASP A 51 -2.41 17.58 -2.90
N ILE A 52 -1.72 17.09 -3.93
CA ILE A 52 -0.42 17.61 -4.38
C ILE A 52 -0.60 18.24 -5.77
N VAL A 53 -1.09 19.49 -5.80
CA VAL A 53 -1.01 20.40 -6.96
C VAL A 53 -0.29 21.67 -6.54
#